data_AF-A0A1X1TLU5-F1
#
_entry.id   AF-A0A1X1TLU5-F1
#
_cell.length_a   1.000
_cell.length_b   1.000
_cell.length_c   1.000
_cell.angle_alpha   90.00
_cell.angle_beta   90.00
_cell.angle_gamma   90.00
#
_symmetry.space_group_name_H-M   'P 1'
#
loop_
_entity.id
_entity.type
_entity.pdbx_description
1 polymer ?
#
loop_
_entity_poly.entity_id
_entity_poly.type
_entity_poly.pdbx_seq_one_letter_code
_entity_poly.pdbx_strand_id
1 'polypeptide(L)' 'MTSETIATDAREALSETAAQQGWRRTRRERVDIYNRGIYHVHAIWRDDNILNGGSHYEDAVLLVHTTDLAKVRSWLGR' A
#
# COMPACT_ATOMS: atom_id res chain seq x y z
N MET A 1 -7.35 25.93 19.21
CA MET A 1 -6.58 25.55 18.02
C MET A 1 -5.67 24.42 18.44
N THR A 2 -6.13 23.18 18.30
CA THR A 2 -5.34 21.98 18.58
C THR A 2 -4.33 21.83 17.45
N SER A 3 -3.06 21.99 17.78
CA SER A 3 -1.96 21.64 16.88
C SER A 3 -1.92 20.12 16.73
N GLU A 4 -2.65 19.59 15.75
CA GLU A 4 -2.49 18.21 15.29
C GLU A 4 -1.31 18.20 14.33
N THR A 5 -0.11 18.08 14.91
CA THR A 5 1.16 17.96 14.20
C THR A 5 1.10 16.72 13.30
N ILE A 6 1.05 16.93 11.98
CA ILE A 6 1.30 16.02 10.85
C ILE A 6 1.87 14.64 11.29
N ALA A 7 1.02 13.73 11.73
CA ALA A 7 1.33 12.31 11.63
C ALA A 7 0.85 11.92 10.24
N THR A 8 1.77 11.83 9.26
CA THR A 8 1.39 11.35 7.94
C THR A 8 0.80 9.95 8.11
N ASP A 9 -0.52 9.86 7.92
CA ASP A 9 -1.29 8.64 7.76
C ASP A 9 -0.44 7.63 6.96
N ALA A 10 -0.11 6.49 7.57
CA ALA A 10 0.83 5.54 6.98
C ALA A 10 0.32 4.99 5.63
N ARG A 11 -1.00 4.92 5.47
CA ARG A 11 -1.69 4.53 4.26
C ARG A 11 -1.57 5.58 3.17
N GLU A 12 -1.68 6.86 3.50
CA GLU A 12 -1.43 7.95 2.53
C GLU A 12 0.05 8.07 2.16
N ALA A 13 0.97 7.95 3.13
CA ALA A 13 2.41 7.92 2.85
C ALA A 13 2.79 6.79 1.88
N LEU A 14 2.18 5.61 2.04
CA LEU A 14 2.37 4.49 1.13
C LEU A 14 1.84 4.81 -0.28
N SER A 15 0.66 5.44 -0.36
CA SER A 15 0.05 5.85 -1.63
C SER A 15 0.90 6.86 -2.39
N GLU A 16 1.43 7.87 -1.69
CA GLU A 16 2.32 8.88 -2.28
C GLU A 16 3.61 8.24 -2.83
N THR A 17 4.23 7.35 -2.05
CA THR A 17 5.42 6.61 -2.49
C THR A 17 5.13 5.78 -3.75
N ALA A 18 3.99 5.09 -3.77
CA ALA A 18 3.59 4.27 -4.90
C ALA A 18 3.32 5.13 -6.16
N ALA A 19 2.63 6.26 -6.00
CA ALA A 19 2.35 7.18 -7.11
C ALA A 19 3.64 7.73 -7.74
N GLN A 20 4.65 8.06 -6.93
CA GLN A 20 5.96 8.51 -7.41
C GLN A 20 6.69 7.46 -8.26
N GLN A 21 6.40 6.16 -8.05
CA GLN A 21 6.96 5.04 -8.80
C GLN A 21 6.03 4.54 -9.93
N GLY A 22 5.01 5.31 -10.29
CA GLY A 22 4.11 5.02 -11.40
C GLY A 22 3.04 3.95 -11.11
N TRP A 23 2.82 3.61 -9.84
CA TRP A 23 1.71 2.73 -9.47
C TRP A 23 0.38 3.48 -9.48
N ARG A 24 -0.66 2.85 -10.02
CA ARG A 24 -2.03 3.36 -9.95
C ARG A 24 -2.77 2.71 -8.78
N ARG A 25 -3.24 3.53 -7.84
CA ARG A 25 -4.05 3.08 -6.69
C ARG A 25 -5.55 3.07 -7.01
N THR A 26 -6.21 1.99 -6.61
CA THR A 26 -7.67 1.89 -6.47
C THR A 26 -7.99 1.61 -5.01
N ARG A 27 -8.73 2.50 -4.36
CA ARG A 27 -9.17 2.35 -2.96
C ARG A 27 -10.53 1.65 -2.90
N ARG A 28 -10.65 0.62 -2.05
CA ARG A 28 -11.85 -0.17 -1.79
C ARG A 28 -12.01 -0.39 -0.28
N GLU A 29 -12.76 0.48 0.39
CA GLU A 29 -12.93 0.43 1.85
C GLU A 29 -11.56 0.35 2.56
N ARG A 30 -11.20 -0.81 3.10
CA ARG A 30 -9.94 -1.09 3.80
C ARG A 30 -8.82 -1.60 2.89
N VAL A 31 -9.09 -1.87 1.62
CA VAL A 31 -8.12 -2.42 0.68
C VAL A 31 -7.67 -1.36 -0.31
N ASP A 32 -6.37 -1.17 -0.41
CA ASP A 32 -5.76 -0.43 -1.51
C ASP A 32 -5.14 -1.41 -2.50
N ILE A 33 -5.48 -1.25 -3.77
CA ILE A 33 -4.97 -2.06 -4.87
C ILE A 33 -4.07 -1.18 -5.72
N TYR A 34 -2.78 -1.51 -5.76
CA TYR A 34 -1.78 -0.83 -6.58
C TYR A 34 -1.48 -1.68 -7.81
N ASN A 35 -1.53 -1.08 -9.00
CA ASN A 35 -1.26 -1.78 -10.25
C ASN A 35 -0.14 -1.07 -11.04
N ARG A 36 0.77 -1.86 -11.61
CA ARG A 36 1.81 -1.39 -12.54
C ARG A 36 2.16 -2.49 -13.53
N GLY A 37 1.61 -2.40 -14.75
CA GLY A 37 1.73 -3.46 -15.74
C GLY A 37 1.09 -4.75 -15.23
N ILE A 38 1.84 -5.86 -15.26
CA ILE A 38 1.40 -7.17 -14.77
C ILE A 38 1.49 -7.32 -13.24
N TYR A 39 2.07 -6.34 -12.54
CA TYR A 39 2.27 -6.40 -11.09
C TYR A 39 1.11 -5.77 -10.35
N HIS A 40 0.58 -6.49 -9.36
CA HIS A 40 -0.40 -5.96 -8.43
C HIS A 40 0.08 -6.08 -6.98
N VAL A 41 -0.17 -5.07 -6.16
CA VAL A 41 0.01 -5.13 -4.70
C VAL A 41 -1.31 -4.79 -4.04
N HIS A 42 -1.81 -5.68 -3.19
CA HIS A 42 -2.95 -5.40 -2.32
C HIS A 42 -2.43 -5.05 -0.93
N ALA A 43 -2.84 -3.92 -0.38
CA ALA A 43 -2.61 -3.52 1.00
C ALA A 43 -3.95 -3.48 1.74
N ILE A 44 -4.10 -4.32 2.75
CA ILE A 44 -5.31 -4.45 3.56
C ILE A 44 -5.05 -3.76 4.89
N TRP A 45 -5.79 -2.70 5.14
CA TRP A 45 -5.62 -1.82 6.29
C TRP A 45 -6.57 -2.19 7.43
N ARG A 46 -6.09 -2.06 8.65
CA ARG A 46 -6.94 -2.06 9.84
C ARG A 46 -7.62 -0.72 10.02
N ASP A 47 -6.81 0.31 9.90
CA ASP A 47 -7.11 1.72 9.97
C ASP A 47 -6.03 2.42 9.13
N ASP A 48 -6.03 3.74 9.17
CA ASP A 48 -5.13 4.57 8.38
C ASP A 48 -3.64 4.42 8.74
N ASN A 49 -3.30 3.75 9.86
CA ASN A 49 -1.92 3.57 10.31
C ASN A 49 -1.46 2.10 10.38
N ILE A 50 -2.38 1.15 10.59
CA ILE A 50 -2.04 -0.25 10.84
C ILE A 50 -2.37 -1.10 9.62
N LEU A 51 -1.37 -1.76 9.04
CA LEU A 51 -1.57 -2.78 8.00
C LEU A 51 -1.98 -4.11 8.64
N ASN A 52 -3.04 -4.74 8.13
CA ASN A 52 -3.44 -6.11 8.49
C ASN A 52 -2.85 -7.16 7.55
N GLY A 53 -2.55 -6.81 6.29
CA GLY A 53 -1.95 -7.73 5.33
C GLY A 53 -1.58 -7.08 4.01
N GLY A 54 -0.64 -7.70 3.31
CA GLY A 54 -0.12 -7.28 2.02
C GLY A 54 0.12 -8.47 1.11
N SER A 55 -0.29 -8.38 -0.15
CA SER A 55 -0.11 -9.44 -1.14
C SER A 55 0.49 -8.89 -2.42
N HIS A 56 1.56 -9.51 -2.93
CA HIS A 56 2.20 -9.19 -4.19
C HIS A 56 1.87 -10.24 -5.24
N TYR A 57 1.40 -9.79 -6.40
CA TYR A 57 1.01 -10.61 -7.53
C TYR A 57 1.81 -10.23 -8.78
N GLU A 58 2.06 -11.23 -9.62
CA GLU A 58 2.56 -11.06 -10.99
C GLU A 58 1.65 -11.87 -11.91
N ASP A 59 1.06 -11.22 -12.91
CA ASP A 59 0.13 -11.84 -13.86
C ASP A 59 -0.99 -12.66 -13.18
N ALA A 60 -1.62 -12.04 -12.17
CA ALA A 60 -2.65 -12.64 -11.31
C ALA A 60 -2.21 -13.83 -10.42
N VAL A 61 -0.93 -14.23 -10.46
CA VAL A 61 -0.38 -15.26 -9.57
C VAL A 61 0.09 -14.60 -8.27
N LEU A 62 -0.39 -15.12 -7.12
CA LEU A 62 0.10 -14.68 -5.81
C LEU A 62 1.53 -15.18 -5.60
N LEU A 63 2.47 -14.26 -5.46
CA LEU A 63 3.88 -14.59 -5.20
C LEU A 63 4.19 -14.61 -3.71
N VAL A 64 3.76 -13.56 -2.98
CA VAL A 64 4.11 -13.37 -1.58
C VAL A 64 2.96 -12.73 -0.82
N HIS A 65 2.73 -13.19 0.41
CA HIS A 65 1.87 -12.54 1.40
C HIS A 65 2.67 -12.16 2.65
N THR A 66 2.34 -11.03 3.27
CA THR A 66 3.03 -10.53 4.48
C THR A 66 2.10 -9.65 5.32
N THR A 67 2.40 -9.46 6.60
CA THR A 67 1.78 -8.46 7.46
C THR A 67 2.69 -7.25 7.73
N ASP A 68 3.91 -7.26 7.17
CA ASP A 68 4.91 -6.21 7.37
C ASP A 68 4.73 -5.06 6.35
N LEU A 69 4.41 -3.86 6.87
CA LEU A 69 4.28 -2.65 6.07
C LEU A 69 5.58 -2.24 5.37
N ALA A 70 6.74 -2.46 6.00
CA ALA A 70 8.03 -2.13 5.38
C ALA A 70 8.27 -2.98 4.13
N LYS A 71 7.85 -4.26 4.17
CA LYS A 71 7.92 -5.15 3.01
C LYS A 71 7.00 -4.69 1.88
N VAL A 72 5.75 -4.32 2.18
CA VAL A 72 4.81 -3.78 1.19
C VAL A 72 5.37 -2.50 0.56
N ARG A 73 5.90 -1.58 1.37
CA ARG A 73 6.56 -0.36 0.89
C ARG A 73 7.74 -0.68 -0.03
N SER A 74 8.52 -1.72 0.26
CA SER A 74 9.64 -2.14 -0.59
C SER A 74 9.22 -2.70 -1.96
N TRP A 75 8.00 -3.21 -2.11
CA TRP A 75 7.47 -3.62 -3.42
C TRP A 75 7.05 -2.41 -4.24
N LEU A 76 6.38 -1.46 -3.59
CA LEU A 76 5.87 -0.23 -4.22
C LEU A 76 6.97 0.81 -4.50
N GLY A 77 8.10 0.72 -3.80
CA GLY A 77 9.27 1.58 -4.00
C GLY A 77 10.22 1.13 -5.12
N ARG A 78 9.95 -0.01 -5.75
CA ARG A 78 10.66 -0.50 -6.94
C ARG A 78 10.04 0.08 -8.20
#